data_AF-A0A536CYG1-F1
#
_entry.id   AF-A0A536CYG1-F1
#
_cell.length_a   1.000
_cell.length_b   1.000
_cell.length_c   1.000
_cell.angle_alpha   90.00
_cell.angle_beta   90.00
_cell.angle_gamma   90.00
#
_symmetry.space_group_name_H-M   'P 1'
#
loop_
_entity.id
_entity.type
_entity.pdbx_description
1 polymer ?
#
loop_
_entity_poly.entity_id
_entity_poly.type
_entity_poly.pdbx_seq_one_letter_code
_entity_poly.pdbx_strand_id
1 'polypeptide(L)'
;MSVAAPPRPTAAIPYAETQPQRAPRHAAPDWLPVIGWFVDDGQRHSRINVVPMGNTVDPYERFAVTLKFFRGAEQPVHTFLSEPFAGDEIFRYESAALLGALGESRFEGLVEITARSLDNPPSHFPWVDSWLEFWADDGSLSGSVPGFVFKGGTTKQVMSGKWQHWPGVAANTGTATSVLLLNYHPRPTAVRFDLFAPSGRCLSSDTPSIAARMPRTFDLESIVPGARELLAREGGFGSLRIWSAYKLPGFVLMRNRATGVISSFDHTVPFAGPPID
;
A
#
# COMPACT_ATOMS: atom_id res chain seq x y z
N MET A 1 73.87 3.86 -10.91
CA MET A 1 73.31 3.15 -9.75
C MET A 1 71.82 3.00 -10.00
N SER A 2 71.38 1.76 -10.15
CA SER A 2 70.12 1.37 -10.82
C SER A 2 68.95 1.36 -9.85
N VAL A 3 67.82 1.94 -10.26
CA VAL A 3 66.56 1.98 -9.53
C VAL A 3 65.86 0.62 -9.71
N ALA A 4 65.62 -0.09 -8.61
CA ALA A 4 64.93 -1.37 -8.62
C ALA A 4 63.43 -1.18 -8.94
N ALA A 5 62.96 -1.90 -9.97
CA ALA A 5 61.57 -1.89 -10.43
C ALA A 5 60.62 -2.62 -9.45
N PRO A 6 59.33 -2.24 -9.39
CA PRO A 6 58.32 -2.86 -8.54
C PRO A 6 57.97 -4.29 -8.98
N PRO A 7 57.43 -5.14 -8.07
CA PRO A 7 57.23 -6.56 -8.32
C PRO A 7 56.09 -6.85 -9.32
N ARG A 8 56.24 -8.00 -10.01
CA ARG A 8 55.34 -8.51 -11.06
C ARG A 8 53.92 -8.83 -10.55
N PRO A 9 52.89 -8.79 -11.43
CA PRO A 9 51.53 -9.16 -11.06
C PRO A 9 51.44 -10.65 -10.72
N THR A 10 50.77 -10.94 -9.61
CA THR A 10 50.44 -12.28 -9.12
C THR A 10 49.57 -13.01 -10.15
N ALA A 11 49.90 -14.28 -10.42
CA ALA A 11 49.16 -15.14 -11.33
C ALA A 11 47.66 -15.17 -11.00
N ALA A 12 46.82 -15.11 -12.04
CA ALA A 12 45.38 -15.22 -11.93
C ALA A 12 45.00 -16.57 -11.30
N ILE A 13 44.17 -16.52 -10.26
CA ILE A 13 43.56 -17.70 -9.66
C ILE A 13 42.57 -18.26 -10.70
N PRO A 14 42.68 -19.54 -11.11
CA PRO A 14 41.71 -20.13 -12.03
C PRO A 14 40.36 -20.22 -11.32
N TYR A 15 39.39 -19.47 -11.82
CA TYR A 15 37.99 -19.61 -11.44
C TYR A 15 37.51 -20.94 -12.01
N ALA A 16 37.55 -22.00 -11.20
CA ALA A 16 36.85 -23.23 -11.52
C ALA A 16 35.34 -22.92 -11.46
N GLU A 17 34.75 -22.65 -12.62
CA GLU A 17 33.31 -22.58 -12.82
C GLU A 17 32.70 -23.96 -12.57
N THR A 18 32.44 -24.27 -11.31
CA THR A 18 31.29 -25.09 -10.96
C THR A 18 30.43 -24.21 -10.08
N GLN A 19 29.67 -23.31 -10.73
CA GLN A 19 28.51 -22.72 -10.08
C GLN A 19 27.67 -23.89 -9.57
N PRO A 20 27.34 -23.97 -8.27
CA PRO A 20 26.34 -24.92 -7.84
C PRO A 20 25.10 -24.65 -8.68
N GLN A 21 24.64 -25.68 -9.41
CA GLN A 21 23.37 -25.63 -10.14
C GLN A 21 22.38 -24.95 -9.22
N ARG A 22 21.96 -23.74 -9.58
CA ARG A 22 20.88 -23.06 -8.88
C ARG A 22 19.76 -24.08 -8.80
N ALA A 23 19.41 -24.46 -7.58
CA ALA A 23 18.23 -25.30 -7.34
C ALA A 23 17.11 -24.75 -8.24
N PRO A 24 16.37 -25.63 -8.95
CA PRO A 24 15.30 -25.18 -9.81
C PRO A 24 14.46 -24.21 -8.99
N ARG A 25 14.34 -22.97 -9.49
CA ARG A 25 13.48 -21.97 -8.85
C ARG A 25 12.14 -22.66 -8.69
N HIS A 26 11.75 -22.91 -7.45
CA HIS A 26 10.41 -23.38 -7.13
C HIS A 26 9.44 -22.56 -8.00
N ALA A 27 8.55 -23.25 -8.72
CA ALA A 27 7.55 -22.66 -9.60
C ALA A 27 7.05 -21.36 -8.97
N ALA A 28 7.16 -20.25 -9.71
CA ALA A 28 6.77 -18.94 -9.19
C ALA A 28 5.34 -19.07 -8.63
N PRO A 29 5.10 -18.80 -7.34
CA PRO A 29 3.75 -18.87 -6.81
C PRO A 29 2.90 -17.82 -7.52
N ASP A 30 1.87 -18.32 -8.20
CA ASP A 30 0.51 -17.78 -8.34
C ASP A 30 0.33 -16.35 -7.81
N TRP A 31 0.20 -15.40 -8.75
CA TRP A 31 -0.44 -14.07 -8.65
C TRP A 31 0.02 -13.15 -7.51
N LEU A 32 0.40 -11.91 -7.81
CA LEU A 32 0.74 -10.93 -6.77
C LEU A 32 -0.56 -10.36 -6.18
N PRO A 33 -0.91 -10.66 -4.92
CA PRO A 33 -2.11 -10.09 -4.34
C PRO A 33 -1.93 -8.58 -4.17
N VAL A 34 -2.98 -7.87 -4.51
CA VAL A 34 -3.13 -6.45 -4.20
C VAL A 34 -3.82 -6.33 -2.85
N ILE A 35 -3.32 -5.45 -1.98
CA ILE A 35 -3.93 -5.20 -0.67
C ILE A 35 -4.59 -3.83 -0.66
N GLY A 36 -5.84 -3.79 -0.19
CA GLY A 36 -6.60 -2.56 0.04
C GLY A 36 -7.22 -2.52 1.45
N TRP A 37 -7.60 -1.32 1.87
CA TRP A 37 -8.48 -1.11 3.02
C TRP A 37 -9.91 -0.94 2.52
N PHE A 38 -10.83 -1.74 3.01
CA PHE A 38 -12.23 -1.74 2.59
C PHE A 38 -13.10 -1.30 3.76
N VAL A 39 -13.95 -0.30 3.53
CA VAL A 39 -14.83 0.27 4.55
C VAL A 39 -16.23 0.52 4.00
N ASP A 40 -17.21 0.05 4.77
CA ASP A 40 -18.61 0.42 4.64
C ASP A 40 -19.19 0.57 6.04
N ASP A 41 -19.76 1.73 6.33
CA ASP A 41 -20.45 1.97 7.60
C ASP A 41 -21.77 2.73 7.44
N GLY A 42 -22.35 2.69 6.23
CA GLY A 42 -23.57 3.41 5.88
C GLY A 42 -23.41 4.92 5.76
N GLN A 43 -22.22 5.49 5.97
CA GLN A 43 -21.87 6.89 5.67
C GLN A 43 -20.68 6.96 4.71
N ARG A 44 -19.76 6.02 4.83
CA ARG A 44 -18.64 5.80 3.93
C ARG A 44 -18.88 4.50 3.18
N HIS A 45 -18.59 4.52 1.89
CA HIS A 45 -18.80 3.41 0.99
C HIS A 45 -17.51 3.11 0.24
N SER A 46 -17.29 1.85 -0.08
CA SER A 46 -16.14 1.39 -0.86
C SER A 46 -16.57 0.60 -2.09
N ARG A 47 -15.75 0.69 -3.14
CA ARG A 47 -15.83 -0.16 -4.33
C ARG A 47 -14.45 -0.64 -4.72
N ILE A 48 -14.35 -1.92 -5.05
CA ILE A 48 -13.15 -2.47 -5.68
C ILE A 48 -13.38 -2.48 -7.19
N ASN A 49 -12.44 -1.88 -7.91
CA ASN A 49 -12.38 -1.95 -9.36
C ASN A 49 -11.10 -2.69 -9.77
N VAL A 50 -11.23 -3.59 -10.74
CA VAL A 50 -10.12 -4.39 -11.26
C VAL A 50 -10.13 -4.34 -12.78
N VAL A 51 -9.00 -3.98 -13.37
CA VAL A 51 -8.76 -3.96 -14.82
C VAL A 51 -7.60 -4.91 -15.14
N PRO A 52 -7.91 -6.10 -15.71
CA PRO A 52 -6.89 -7.06 -16.10
C PRO A 52 -6.04 -6.58 -17.28
N MET A 53 -6.63 -5.77 -18.17
CA MET A 53 -6.05 -5.34 -19.45
C MET A 53 -4.75 -4.54 -19.36
N GLY A 54 -4.31 -4.11 -18.18
CA GLY A 54 -3.00 -3.48 -18.03
C GLY A 54 -1.82 -4.31 -18.58
N ASN A 55 -2.02 -5.59 -18.93
CA ASN A 55 -0.96 -6.49 -19.39
C ASN A 55 -1.36 -7.57 -20.42
N THR A 56 -2.59 -7.58 -20.93
CA THR A 56 -2.95 -8.45 -22.06
C THR A 56 -3.26 -7.62 -23.28
N VAL A 57 -2.81 -8.09 -24.44
CA VAL A 57 -3.15 -7.49 -25.75
C VAL A 57 -4.41 -8.13 -26.34
N ASP A 58 -4.92 -9.20 -25.72
CA ASP A 58 -6.14 -9.88 -26.14
C ASP A 58 -7.33 -9.41 -25.28
N PRO A 59 -8.26 -8.61 -25.85
CA PRO A 59 -9.42 -8.13 -25.10
C PRO A 59 -10.37 -9.26 -24.69
N TYR A 60 -10.33 -10.42 -25.36
CA TYR A 60 -11.23 -11.54 -25.10
C TYR A 60 -10.70 -12.56 -24.08
N GLU A 61 -9.46 -12.38 -23.62
CA GLU A 61 -8.89 -13.24 -22.58
C GLU A 61 -9.76 -13.17 -21.32
N ARG A 62 -10.09 -14.33 -20.75
CA ARG A 62 -11.02 -14.41 -19.62
C ARG A 62 -10.26 -14.38 -18.30
N PHE A 63 -10.79 -13.60 -17.38
CA PHE A 63 -10.25 -13.44 -16.03
C PHE A 63 -11.28 -13.82 -14.96
N ALA A 64 -10.80 -14.23 -13.80
CA ALA A 64 -11.59 -14.35 -12.58
C ALA A 64 -10.88 -13.62 -11.43
N VAL A 65 -11.65 -12.99 -10.55
CA VAL A 65 -11.16 -12.27 -9.37
C VAL A 65 -11.55 -13.03 -8.10
N THR A 66 -10.58 -13.26 -7.23
CA THR A 66 -10.79 -13.69 -5.85
C THR A 66 -10.58 -12.51 -4.92
N LEU A 67 -11.56 -12.24 -4.07
CA LEU A 67 -11.49 -11.25 -3.00
C LEU A 67 -11.54 -11.98 -1.65
N LYS A 68 -10.57 -11.70 -0.77
CA LYS A 68 -10.57 -12.22 0.60
C LYS A 68 -10.60 -11.06 1.58
N PHE A 69 -11.62 -11.03 2.43
CA PHE A 69 -11.84 -9.96 3.39
C PHE A 69 -11.43 -10.40 4.79
N PHE A 70 -10.67 -9.57 5.49
CA PHE A 70 -10.09 -9.89 6.81
C PHE A 70 -10.46 -8.85 7.86
N ARG A 71 -10.68 -9.36 9.08
CA ARG A 71 -10.93 -8.57 10.29
C ARG A 71 -10.13 -9.16 11.44
N GLY A 72 -8.87 -8.76 11.59
CA GLY A 72 -8.02 -9.16 12.72
C GLY A 72 -7.40 -10.57 12.67
N ALA A 73 -8.14 -11.56 12.16
CA ALA A 73 -7.74 -12.97 12.14
C ALA A 73 -6.91 -13.36 10.90
N GLU A 74 -6.19 -14.48 10.99
CA GLU A 74 -5.43 -15.05 9.86
C GLU A 74 -6.33 -15.57 8.73
N GLN A 75 -7.56 -15.99 9.07
CA GLN A 75 -8.54 -16.48 8.10
C GLN A 75 -9.47 -15.34 7.64
N PRO A 76 -9.85 -15.33 6.36
CA PRO A 76 -10.80 -14.34 5.87
C PRO A 76 -12.19 -14.57 6.48
N VAL A 77 -12.89 -13.49 6.81
CA VAL A 77 -14.28 -13.53 7.26
C VAL A 77 -15.26 -13.70 6.09
N HIS A 78 -14.83 -13.34 4.88
CA HIS A 78 -15.56 -13.58 3.64
C HIS A 78 -14.59 -13.81 2.48
N THR A 79 -14.94 -14.73 1.58
CA THR A 79 -14.24 -14.92 0.31
C THR A 79 -15.26 -14.87 -0.81
N PHE A 80 -14.99 -14.03 -1.80
CA PHE A 80 -15.78 -13.91 -3.01
C PHE A 80 -14.94 -14.37 -4.21
N LEU A 81 -15.56 -15.13 -5.12
CA LEU A 81 -15.01 -15.50 -6.41
C LEU A 81 -15.95 -14.94 -7.49
N SER A 82 -15.40 -14.16 -8.42
CA SER A 82 -16.18 -13.64 -9.54
C SER A 82 -16.51 -14.73 -10.54
N GLU A 83 -17.61 -14.55 -11.26
CA GLU A 83 -17.77 -15.19 -12.57
C GLU A 83 -16.65 -14.72 -13.53
N PRO A 84 -16.32 -15.50 -14.57
CA PRO A 84 -15.39 -15.07 -15.61
C PRO A 84 -15.86 -13.80 -16.30
N PHE A 85 -14.93 -12.88 -16.58
CA PHE A 85 -15.16 -11.65 -17.31
C PHE A 85 -14.06 -11.41 -18.33
N ALA A 86 -14.34 -10.61 -19.36
CA ALA A 86 -13.39 -10.35 -20.44
C ALA A 86 -12.30 -9.36 -20.00
N GLY A 87 -11.14 -9.40 -20.66
CA GLY A 87 -9.98 -8.59 -20.31
C GLY A 87 -10.22 -7.09 -20.48
N ASP A 88 -11.10 -6.70 -21.40
CA ASP A 88 -11.51 -5.33 -21.67
C ASP A 88 -12.63 -4.81 -20.76
N GLU A 89 -13.15 -5.66 -19.86
CA GLU A 89 -14.16 -5.29 -18.87
C GLU A 89 -13.53 -4.86 -17.54
N ILE A 90 -14.23 -3.95 -16.84
CA ILE A 90 -13.89 -3.56 -15.47
C ILE A 90 -14.73 -4.42 -14.53
N PHE A 91 -14.08 -5.32 -13.78
CA PHE A 91 -14.75 -6.00 -12.68
C PHE A 91 -15.00 -5.02 -11.53
N ARG A 92 -16.23 -5.00 -11.04
CA ARG A 92 -16.68 -4.12 -9.94
C ARG A 92 -17.29 -4.93 -8.81
N TYR A 93 -16.81 -4.68 -7.60
CA TYR A 93 -17.39 -5.25 -6.38
C TYR A 93 -17.78 -4.12 -5.43
N GLU A 94 -19.09 -3.98 -5.23
CA GLU A 94 -19.69 -2.95 -4.37
C GLU A 94 -19.74 -3.42 -2.92
N SER A 95 -19.53 -2.48 -2.00
CA SER A 95 -19.59 -2.72 -0.56
C SER A 95 -20.91 -3.30 -0.07
N ALA A 96 -22.04 -2.88 -0.65
CA ALA A 96 -23.35 -3.45 -0.36
C ALA A 96 -23.41 -4.98 -0.59
N ALA A 97 -22.65 -5.53 -1.54
CA ALA A 97 -22.60 -6.97 -1.78
C ALA A 97 -21.93 -7.72 -0.62
N LEU A 98 -20.86 -7.16 -0.04
CA LEU A 98 -20.20 -7.71 1.14
C LEU A 98 -21.11 -7.68 2.36
N LEU A 99 -21.74 -6.53 2.61
CA LEU A 99 -22.65 -6.36 3.75
C LEU A 99 -23.81 -7.34 3.68
N GLY A 100 -24.43 -7.48 2.51
CA GLY A 100 -25.49 -8.46 2.27
C GLY A 100 -25.03 -9.90 2.51
N ALA A 101 -23.82 -10.26 2.05
CA ALA A 101 -23.27 -11.61 2.25
C ALA A 101 -22.91 -11.92 3.72
N LEU A 102 -22.50 -10.91 4.49
CA LEU A 102 -22.19 -11.04 5.91
C LEU A 102 -23.42 -10.93 6.82
N GLY A 103 -24.53 -10.35 6.32
CA GLY A 103 -25.67 -9.99 7.16
C GLY A 103 -25.34 -8.91 8.18
N GLU A 104 -24.36 -8.05 7.87
CA GLU A 104 -23.88 -6.98 8.75
C GLU A 104 -24.24 -5.60 8.17
N SER A 105 -24.43 -4.61 9.03
CA SER A 105 -24.69 -3.22 8.62
C SER A 105 -23.42 -2.39 8.44
N ARG A 106 -22.24 -2.97 8.72
CA ARG A 106 -20.94 -2.30 8.62
C ARG A 106 -19.83 -3.30 8.44
N PHE A 107 -18.81 -2.91 7.69
CA PHE A 107 -17.56 -3.63 7.54
C PHE A 107 -16.39 -2.64 7.54
N GLU A 108 -15.35 -2.93 8.30
CA GLU A 108 -14.06 -2.26 8.18
C GLU A 108 -12.96 -3.31 8.30
N GLY A 109 -12.09 -3.39 7.30
CA GLY A 109 -11.08 -4.44 7.25
C GLY A 109 -10.18 -4.37 6.03
N LEU A 110 -9.32 -5.37 5.88
CA LEU A 110 -8.46 -5.49 4.71
C LEU A 110 -9.13 -6.37 3.65
N VAL A 111 -8.84 -6.08 2.39
CA VAL A 111 -9.14 -6.95 1.26
C VAL A 111 -7.86 -7.35 0.55
N GLU A 112 -7.68 -8.65 0.32
CA GLU A 112 -6.72 -9.20 -0.63
C GLU A 112 -7.44 -9.42 -1.97
N ILE A 113 -6.93 -8.80 -3.03
CA ILE A 113 -7.49 -8.84 -4.38
C ILE A 113 -6.53 -9.64 -5.25
N THR A 114 -7.03 -10.71 -5.88
CA THR A 114 -6.24 -11.55 -6.79
C THR A 114 -7.04 -11.74 -8.07
N ALA A 115 -6.56 -11.17 -9.17
CA ALA A 115 -7.11 -11.42 -10.50
C ALA A 115 -6.27 -12.48 -11.21
N ARG A 116 -6.92 -13.39 -11.94
CA ARG A 116 -6.30 -14.54 -12.60
C ARG A 116 -6.84 -14.72 -14.02
N SER A 117 -5.95 -14.85 -15.00
CA SER A 117 -6.29 -15.37 -16.33
C SER A 117 -6.66 -16.85 -16.25
N LEU A 118 -7.75 -17.20 -16.95
CA LEU A 118 -8.27 -18.56 -17.06
C LEU A 118 -7.74 -19.27 -18.31
N ASP A 119 -7.35 -18.51 -19.33
CA ASP A 119 -6.96 -19.05 -20.63
C ASP A 119 -5.44 -19.22 -20.76
N ASN A 120 -4.66 -18.31 -20.17
CA ASN A 120 -3.20 -18.35 -20.17
C ASN A 120 -2.65 -18.39 -18.74
N PRO A 121 -2.27 -19.56 -18.20
CA PRO A 121 -1.53 -19.60 -16.94
C PRO A 121 -0.22 -18.80 -17.09
N PRO A 122 0.14 -17.96 -16.11
CA PRO A 122 1.09 -16.86 -16.34
C PRO A 122 2.51 -17.38 -16.60
N SER A 123 3.05 -17.10 -17.78
CA SER A 123 4.48 -17.22 -18.09
C SER A 123 5.27 -15.96 -17.72
N HIS A 124 4.57 -14.83 -17.52
CA HIS A 124 5.12 -13.53 -17.10
C HIS A 124 4.18 -12.87 -16.08
N PHE A 125 4.73 -12.01 -15.19
CA PHE A 125 3.98 -11.30 -14.15
C PHE A 125 3.18 -10.11 -14.73
N PRO A 126 1.85 -10.21 -14.92
CA PRO A 126 1.06 -9.10 -15.41
C PRO A 126 0.54 -8.32 -14.18
N TRP A 127 0.88 -7.04 -14.08
CA TRP A 127 0.41 -6.13 -13.04
C TRP A 127 -1.06 -5.79 -13.25
N VAL A 128 -1.99 -6.53 -12.66
CA VAL A 128 -3.40 -6.16 -12.76
C VAL A 128 -3.61 -4.82 -12.04
N ASP A 129 -4.14 -3.84 -12.77
CA ASP A 129 -4.49 -2.55 -12.19
C ASP A 129 -5.74 -2.76 -11.34
N SER A 130 -5.63 -2.46 -10.06
CA SER A 130 -6.73 -2.53 -9.12
C SER A 130 -6.71 -1.26 -8.31
N TRP A 131 -7.88 -0.66 -8.12
CA TRP A 131 -8.02 0.52 -7.27
C TRP A 131 -9.27 0.40 -6.43
N LEU A 132 -9.22 1.04 -5.27
CA LEU A 132 -10.35 1.17 -4.37
C LEU A 132 -10.88 2.58 -4.47
N GLU A 133 -12.18 2.70 -4.70
CA GLU A 133 -12.87 3.98 -4.65
C GLU A 133 -13.59 4.10 -3.32
N PHE A 134 -13.46 5.27 -2.72
CA PHE A 134 -14.13 5.65 -1.49
C PHE A 134 -15.01 6.84 -1.78
N TRP A 135 -16.24 6.80 -1.30
CA TRP A 135 -17.11 7.97 -1.29
C TRP A 135 -17.93 8.04 -0.01
N ALA A 136 -18.50 9.21 0.27
CA ALA A 136 -19.47 9.39 1.33
C ALA A 136 -20.73 10.07 0.79
N ASP A 137 -21.88 9.80 1.43
CA ASP A 137 -23.17 10.34 1.00
C ASP A 137 -23.25 11.87 1.11
N ASP A 138 -22.46 12.45 2.02
CA ASP A 138 -22.36 13.89 2.24
C ASP A 138 -21.29 14.57 1.35
N GLY A 139 -20.61 13.81 0.48
CA GLY A 139 -19.54 14.31 -0.39
C GLY A 139 -18.22 14.63 0.32
N SER A 140 -18.09 14.36 1.63
CA SER A 140 -16.89 14.69 2.41
C SER A 140 -15.69 13.78 2.11
N LEU A 141 -15.95 12.59 1.58
CA LEU A 141 -14.95 11.62 1.15
C LEU A 141 -15.18 11.34 -0.33
N SER A 142 -14.14 11.52 -1.15
CA SER A 142 -14.11 11.06 -2.53
C SER A 142 -12.67 10.83 -2.93
N GLY A 143 -12.34 9.62 -3.37
CA GLY A 143 -10.98 9.32 -3.81
C GLY A 143 -10.84 7.92 -4.37
N SER A 144 -9.97 7.78 -5.36
CA SER A 144 -9.49 6.50 -5.86
C SER A 144 -8.07 6.28 -5.32
N VAL A 145 -7.81 5.09 -4.79
CA VAL A 145 -6.52 4.70 -4.24
C VAL A 145 -6.04 3.47 -5.01
N PRO A 146 -4.89 3.53 -5.70
CA PRO A 146 -4.35 2.35 -6.34
C PRO A 146 -4.01 1.32 -5.27
N GLY A 147 -4.33 0.07 -5.56
CA GLY A 147 -4.03 -1.02 -4.66
C GLY A 147 -2.53 -1.30 -4.61
N PHE A 148 -2.05 -1.76 -3.45
CA PHE A 148 -0.61 -1.96 -3.26
C PHE A 148 -0.17 -3.36 -3.73
N VAL A 149 0.59 -3.42 -4.82
CA VAL A 149 1.14 -4.69 -5.36
C VAL A 149 2.35 -5.14 -4.56
N PHE A 150 2.32 -6.37 -4.06
CA PHE A 150 3.49 -7.02 -3.47
C PHE A 150 4.26 -7.77 -4.54
N LYS A 151 5.47 -7.30 -4.93
CA LYS A 151 6.40 -8.11 -5.74
C LYS A 151 6.80 -9.38 -5.00
N GLY A 152 6.14 -10.48 -5.31
CA GLY A 152 6.59 -11.83 -4.99
C GLY A 152 7.94 -12.11 -5.66
N GLY A 153 8.77 -12.94 -5.03
CA GLY A 153 10.01 -13.44 -5.64
C GLY A 153 11.26 -12.55 -5.49
N THR A 154 11.18 -11.38 -4.86
CA THR A 154 12.38 -10.79 -4.25
C THR A 154 12.37 -11.12 -2.77
N THR A 155 13.41 -11.79 -2.30
CA THR A 155 13.82 -11.84 -0.88
C THR A 155 14.24 -10.45 -0.41
N LYS A 156 13.45 -9.40 -0.70
CA LYS A 156 13.40 -8.27 0.21
C LYS A 156 12.97 -8.89 1.52
N GLN A 157 13.79 -8.78 2.55
CA GLN A 157 13.38 -9.14 3.90
C GLN A 157 12.18 -8.26 4.25
N VAL A 158 10.97 -8.73 3.92
CA VAL A 158 9.69 -8.14 4.30
C VAL A 158 9.60 -8.14 5.84
N MET A 159 10.27 -9.13 6.42
CA MET A 159 10.49 -9.38 7.83
C MET A 159 11.61 -8.55 8.49
N SER A 160 12.14 -7.52 7.81
CA SER A 160 13.09 -6.59 8.43
C SER A 160 12.54 -5.17 8.48
N GLY A 161 12.95 -4.44 9.50
CA GLY A 161 12.50 -3.07 9.73
C GLY A 161 12.65 -2.21 8.47
N LYS A 162 11.62 -1.43 8.16
CA LYS A 162 11.60 -0.55 6.99
C LYS A 162 11.36 0.89 7.42
N TRP A 163 12.02 1.77 6.68
CA TRP A 163 11.78 3.20 6.72
C TRP A 163 10.99 3.61 5.48
N GLN A 164 9.95 4.40 5.69
CA GLN A 164 9.19 5.08 4.65
C GLN A 164 9.32 6.59 4.89
N HIS A 165 9.43 7.37 3.82
CA HIS A 165 9.58 8.81 3.90
C HIS A 165 8.47 9.48 3.11
N TRP A 166 7.84 10.47 3.73
CA TRP A 166 6.68 11.18 3.22
C TRP A 166 6.92 12.69 3.34
N PRO A 167 7.33 13.36 2.25
CA PRO A 167 7.45 14.80 2.25
C PRO A 167 6.07 15.46 2.18
N GLY A 168 5.93 16.67 2.71
CA GLY A 168 4.73 17.50 2.52
C GLY A 168 3.58 17.20 3.49
N VAL A 169 3.83 16.58 4.64
CA VAL A 169 2.82 16.47 5.70
C VAL A 169 2.51 17.85 6.27
N ALA A 170 1.27 18.09 6.67
CA ALA A 170 0.80 19.39 7.14
C ALA A 170 0.01 19.29 8.45
N ALA A 171 0.25 20.23 9.35
CA ALA A 171 -0.53 20.39 10.57
C ALA A 171 -0.59 21.88 10.94
N ASN A 172 -1.76 22.50 10.76
CA ASN A 172 -2.00 23.90 11.07
C ASN A 172 -3.51 24.14 11.34
N THR A 173 -3.94 25.40 11.36
CA THR A 173 -5.35 25.78 11.62
C THR A 173 -6.31 25.36 10.50
N GLY A 174 -5.84 25.30 9.25
CA GLY A 174 -6.66 24.94 8.08
C GLY A 174 -6.57 23.46 7.70
N THR A 175 -5.45 22.79 8.03
CA THR A 175 -5.14 21.46 7.52
C THR A 175 -4.65 20.52 8.63
N ALA A 176 -5.01 19.24 8.53
CA ALA A 176 -4.48 18.17 9.36
C ALA A 176 -4.00 17.00 8.49
N THR A 177 -2.92 16.34 8.92
CA THR A 177 -2.48 15.08 8.32
C THR A 177 -2.84 13.90 9.21
N SER A 178 -3.38 12.85 8.58
CA SER A 178 -3.51 11.53 9.15
C SER A 178 -2.74 10.52 8.30
N VAL A 179 -2.23 9.45 8.90
CA VAL A 179 -1.56 8.36 8.19
C VAL A 179 -2.35 7.09 8.39
N LEU A 180 -2.80 6.48 7.30
CA LEU A 180 -3.39 5.15 7.32
C LEU A 180 -2.29 4.13 7.01
N LEU A 181 -2.04 3.20 7.92
CA LEU A 181 -1.12 2.09 7.70
C LEU A 181 -1.89 0.77 7.70
N LEU A 182 -1.60 -0.10 6.72
CA LEU A 182 -2.27 -1.39 6.57
C LEU A 182 -1.37 -2.52 7.08
N ASN A 183 -1.74 -3.13 8.21
CA ASN A 183 -1.05 -4.33 8.66
C ASN A 183 -1.67 -5.58 8.05
N TYR A 184 -1.17 -5.96 6.87
CA TYR A 184 -1.55 -7.21 6.21
C TYR A 184 -0.82 -8.44 6.78
N HIS A 185 0.03 -8.28 7.80
CA HIS A 185 0.68 -9.43 8.43
C HIS A 185 -0.28 -10.13 9.41
N PRO A 186 -0.13 -11.45 9.61
CA PRO A 186 -0.91 -12.21 10.59
C PRO A 186 -0.50 -11.94 12.06
N ARG A 187 0.29 -10.90 12.31
CA ARG A 187 0.78 -10.54 13.64
C ARG A 187 0.78 -9.02 13.83
N PRO A 188 0.72 -8.54 15.07
CA PRO A 188 0.84 -7.12 15.34
C PRO A 188 2.18 -6.55 14.82
N THR A 189 2.15 -5.32 14.31
CA THR A 189 3.34 -4.63 13.78
C THR A 189 3.57 -3.32 14.52
N ALA A 190 4.74 -3.20 15.15
CA ALA A 190 5.20 -1.97 15.78
C ALA A 190 5.60 -0.93 14.73
N VAL A 191 5.26 0.34 14.98
CA VAL A 191 5.58 1.48 14.11
C VAL A 191 6.06 2.68 14.93
N ARG A 192 6.92 3.52 14.36
CA ARG A 192 7.37 4.78 14.97
C ARG A 192 7.35 5.89 13.92
N PHE A 193 6.99 7.09 14.32
CA PHE A 193 6.89 8.27 13.48
C PHE A 193 7.91 9.31 13.92
N ASP A 194 8.73 9.79 13.00
CA ASP A 194 9.66 10.89 13.21
C ASP A 194 9.25 12.03 12.28
N LEU A 195 8.80 13.15 12.83
CA LEU A 195 8.42 14.37 12.12
C LEU A 195 9.61 15.33 12.06
N PHE A 196 9.91 15.81 10.86
CA PHE A 196 10.96 16.79 10.60
C PHE A 196 10.34 18.08 10.09
N ALA A 197 10.63 19.19 10.77
CA ALA A 197 10.26 20.52 10.31
C ALA A 197 11.33 21.10 9.35
N PRO A 198 11.03 22.16 8.57
CA PRO A 198 11.98 22.78 7.65
C PRO A 198 13.29 23.25 8.31
N SER A 199 13.25 23.63 9.59
CA SER A 199 14.44 23.97 10.37
C SER A 199 15.39 22.79 10.67
N GLY A 200 14.95 21.56 10.39
CA GLY A 200 15.65 20.33 10.78
C GLY A 200 15.31 19.84 12.18
N ARG A 201 14.45 20.55 12.94
CA ARG A 201 13.93 20.07 14.22
C ARG A 201 13.14 18.79 14.03
N CYS A 202 13.32 17.86 14.96
CA CYS A 202 12.72 16.53 14.91
C CYS A 202 11.85 16.30 16.16
N LEU A 203 10.65 15.74 15.97
CA LEU A 203 9.80 15.19 17.01
C LEU A 203 9.53 13.73 16.71
N SER A 204 9.55 12.88 17.72
CA SER A 204 9.28 11.45 17.58
C SER A 204 8.06 11.04 18.38
N SER A 205 7.30 10.09 17.84
CA SER A 205 6.24 9.40 18.56
C SER A 205 6.79 8.33 19.51
N ASP A 206 5.92 7.83 20.38
CA ASP A 206 6.07 6.48 20.93
C ASP A 206 6.04 5.41 19.83
N THR A 207 6.15 4.13 20.20
CA THR A 207 6.08 3.02 19.25
C THR A 207 4.74 2.28 19.34
N PRO A 208 3.64 2.80 18.76
CA PRO A 208 2.37 2.09 18.76
C PRO A 208 2.43 0.81 17.94
N SER A 209 1.48 -0.09 18.22
CA SER A 209 1.30 -1.34 17.48
C SER A 209 0.01 -1.32 16.67
N ILE A 210 0.05 -1.88 15.46
CA ILE A 210 -1.12 -2.12 14.61
C ILE A 210 -1.47 -3.59 14.73
N ALA A 211 -2.73 -3.92 15.04
CA ALA A 211 -3.19 -5.30 15.15
C ALA A 211 -2.96 -6.08 13.83
N ALA A 212 -2.86 -7.41 13.94
CA ALA A 212 -2.77 -8.29 12.78
C ALA A 212 -3.95 -8.07 11.82
N ARG A 213 -3.72 -8.13 10.51
CA ARG A 213 -4.78 -8.03 9.47
C ARG A 213 -5.74 -6.85 9.66
N MET A 214 -5.25 -5.74 10.20
CA MET A 214 -6.05 -4.54 10.46
C MET A 214 -5.40 -3.28 9.90
N PRO A 215 -6.22 -2.34 9.42
CA PRO A 215 -5.80 -0.95 9.22
C PRO A 215 -5.59 -0.26 10.57
N ARG A 216 -4.81 0.82 10.57
CA ARG A 216 -4.86 1.82 11.63
C ARG A 216 -4.55 3.20 11.08
N THR A 217 -5.44 4.13 11.38
CA THR A 217 -5.25 5.55 11.10
C THR A 217 -4.60 6.24 12.30
N PHE A 218 -3.64 7.10 12.03
CA PHE A 218 -2.91 7.87 13.02
C PHE A 218 -3.00 9.35 12.67
N ASP A 219 -3.68 10.14 13.50
CA ASP A 219 -3.65 11.59 13.35
C ASP A 219 -2.29 12.12 13.82
N LEU A 220 -1.57 12.83 12.94
CA LEU A 220 -0.22 13.35 13.21
C LEU A 220 -0.17 14.15 14.52
N GLU A 221 -1.22 14.94 14.73
CA GLU A 221 -1.68 15.62 15.94
C GLU A 221 -1.38 14.91 17.25
N SER A 222 -1.87 13.66 17.24
CA SER A 222 -2.07 12.81 18.40
C SER A 222 -0.90 11.87 18.58
N ILE A 223 -0.27 11.42 17.49
CA ILE A 223 0.87 10.49 17.56
C ILE A 223 2.21 11.19 17.77
N VAL A 224 2.37 12.43 17.34
CA VAL A 224 3.61 13.19 17.52
C VAL A 224 3.30 14.44 18.35
N PRO A 225 3.44 14.35 19.70
CA PRO A 225 3.13 15.47 20.58
C PRO A 225 3.84 16.75 20.16
N GLY A 226 3.11 17.85 20.03
CA GLY A 226 3.64 19.14 19.60
C GLY A 226 3.80 19.34 18.08
N ALA A 227 3.40 18.36 17.25
CA ALA A 227 3.53 18.44 15.80
C ALA A 227 2.86 19.69 15.21
N ARG A 228 1.60 19.98 15.59
CA ARG A 228 0.89 21.17 15.10
C ARG A 228 1.60 22.45 15.46
N GLU A 229 2.05 22.56 16.71
CA GLU A 229 2.67 23.80 17.19
C GLU A 229 4.02 24.04 16.52
N LEU A 230 4.80 22.96 16.30
CA LEU A 230 6.03 23.02 15.52
C LEU A 230 5.76 23.43 14.07
N LEU A 231 4.90 22.71 13.35
CA LEU A 231 4.65 22.96 11.93
C LEU A 231 3.98 24.31 11.70
N ALA A 232 3.00 24.71 12.51
CA ALA A 232 2.35 26.01 12.37
C ALA A 232 3.33 27.19 12.51
N ARG A 233 4.37 27.06 13.34
CA ARG A 233 5.44 28.08 13.47
C ARG A 233 6.41 28.07 12.30
N GLU A 234 6.50 26.97 11.56
CA GLU A 234 7.48 26.75 10.49
C GLU A 234 6.83 26.64 9.10
N GLY A 235 5.74 27.39 8.88
CA GLY A 235 5.10 27.50 7.56
C GLY A 235 4.04 26.42 7.25
N GLY A 236 3.74 25.55 8.20
CA GLY A 236 2.63 24.61 8.17
C GLY A 236 2.91 23.24 7.56
N PHE A 237 4.13 23.01 7.03
CA PHE A 237 4.52 21.79 6.32
C PHE A 237 5.82 21.19 6.87
N GLY A 238 5.97 19.87 6.74
CA GLY A 238 7.19 19.14 7.11
C GLY A 238 7.30 17.81 6.39
N SER A 239 8.18 16.94 6.87
CA SER A 239 8.37 15.59 6.35
C SER A 239 8.20 14.56 7.46
N LEU A 240 7.55 13.44 7.15
CA LEU A 240 7.33 12.36 8.08
C LEU A 240 8.14 11.13 7.67
N ARG A 241 8.86 10.56 8.63
CA ARG A 241 9.57 9.30 8.47
C ARG A 241 8.91 8.24 9.35
N ILE A 242 8.53 7.12 8.75
CA ILE A 242 7.82 6.04 9.43
C ILE A 242 8.73 4.83 9.46
N TRP A 243 9.08 4.39 10.66
CA TRP A 243 9.66 3.07 10.88
C TRP A 243 8.55 2.06 11.11
N SER A 244 8.72 0.86 10.58
CA SER A 244 7.86 -0.27 10.92
C SER A 244 8.67 -1.55 11.00
N ALA A 245 8.33 -2.43 11.95
CA ALA A 245 9.03 -3.71 12.13
C ALA A 245 8.99 -4.58 10.86
N TYR A 246 7.91 -4.48 10.10
CA TYR A 246 7.72 -5.11 8.79
C TYR A 246 7.27 -4.08 7.76
N LYS A 247 7.40 -4.36 6.47
CA LYS A 247 6.86 -3.47 5.43
C LYS A 247 5.34 -3.35 5.60
N LEU A 248 4.82 -2.13 5.61
CA LEU A 248 3.39 -1.82 5.67
C LEU A 248 3.04 -0.89 4.50
N PRO A 249 1.99 -1.16 3.71
CA PRO A 249 1.38 -0.14 2.87
C PRO A 249 0.92 1.03 3.73
N GLY A 250 1.12 2.25 3.25
CA GLY A 250 0.73 3.46 3.94
C GLY A 250 0.17 4.48 2.98
N PHE A 251 -0.79 5.27 3.46
CA PHE A 251 -1.40 6.40 2.76
C PHE A 251 -1.34 7.62 3.67
N VAL A 252 -0.93 8.75 3.12
CA VAL A 252 -0.97 10.03 3.83
C VAL A 252 -2.22 10.77 3.40
N LEU A 253 -3.08 11.04 4.37
CA LEU A 253 -4.37 11.69 4.18
C LEU A 253 -4.25 13.12 4.70
N MET A 254 -4.70 14.08 3.91
CA MET A 254 -4.74 15.48 4.28
C MET A 254 -6.20 15.93 4.35
N ARG A 255 -6.60 16.37 5.53
CA ARG A 255 -7.96 16.85 5.80
C ARG A 255 -7.99 18.36 5.83
N ASN A 256 -8.87 18.95 5.03
CA ASN A 256 -9.29 20.33 5.22
C ASN A 256 -10.18 20.40 6.47
N ARG A 257 -9.78 21.19 7.47
CA ARG A 257 -10.48 21.26 8.76
C ARG A 257 -11.82 21.98 8.68
N ALA A 258 -12.01 22.88 7.71
CA ALA A 258 -13.24 23.64 7.55
C ALA A 258 -14.32 22.83 6.84
N THR A 259 -13.95 22.09 5.79
CA THR A 259 -14.90 21.32 4.97
C THR A 259 -14.97 19.84 5.35
N GLY A 260 -13.99 19.33 6.10
CA GLY A 260 -13.86 17.90 6.39
C GLY A 260 -13.30 17.07 5.24
N VAL A 261 -13.16 17.64 4.04
CA VAL A 261 -12.70 16.94 2.83
C VAL A 261 -11.32 16.32 3.05
N ILE A 262 -11.20 15.04 2.73
CA ILE A 262 -9.94 14.29 2.80
C ILE A 262 -9.39 14.08 1.40
N SER A 263 -8.17 14.55 1.17
CA SER A 263 -7.38 14.26 -0.02
C SER A 263 -6.28 13.26 0.32
N SER A 264 -6.11 12.21 -0.48
CA SER A 264 -5.03 11.24 -0.33
C SER A 264 -3.80 11.67 -1.14
N PHE A 265 -2.61 11.52 -0.54
CA PHE A 265 -1.35 11.49 -1.26
C PHE A 265 -0.97 10.02 -1.46
N ASP A 266 -1.08 9.53 -2.68
CA ASP A 266 -0.48 8.24 -3.03
C ASP A 266 0.99 8.40 -3.48
N HIS A 267 1.76 7.33 -3.33
CA HIS A 267 3.14 7.18 -3.79
C HIS A 267 3.29 7.25 -5.31
N THR A 268 2.18 7.21 -6.05
CA THR A 268 2.20 7.23 -7.51
C THR A 268 1.26 8.32 -8.05
N VAL A 269 1.88 9.44 -8.45
CA VAL A 269 1.36 10.48 -9.37
C VAL A 269 0.59 11.66 -8.71
N PRO A 270 0.91 12.93 -9.07
CA PRO A 270 0.32 14.12 -8.46
C PRO A 270 -1.14 14.34 -8.88
N PHE A 271 -2.00 14.70 -7.92
CA PHE A 271 -3.30 15.26 -8.24
C PHE A 271 -3.12 16.74 -8.63
N ALA A 272 -3.32 17.02 -9.91
CA ALA A 272 -3.56 18.37 -10.42
C ALA A 272 -4.80 18.31 -11.32
N GLY A 273 -5.88 18.94 -10.86
CA GLY A 273 -7.08 19.16 -11.66
C GLY A 273 -7.74 20.47 -11.21
N PRO A 274 -8.21 21.32 -12.15
CA PRO A 274 -9.09 22.44 -11.80
C PRO A 274 -10.46 21.91 -11.31
N PRO A 275 -11.27 22.73 -10.61
CA PRO A 275 -12.61 22.33 -10.19
C PRO A 275 -13.46 21.95 -11.41
N ILE A 276 -14.24 20.88 -11.28
CA ILE A 276 -15.16 20.39 -12.31
C ILE A 276 -16.47 21.17 -12.21
N ASP A 277 -16.88 21.78 -13.32
CA ASP A 277 -18.28 22.11 -13.65
C ASP A 277 -18.92 20.92 -14.41
#